data_AF-A0A060Z1E5-F1
#
_entry.id   AF-A0A060Z1E5-F1
#
_cell.length_a   1.000
_cell.length_b   1.000
_cell.length_c   1.000
_cell.angle_alpha   90.00
_cell.angle_beta   90.00
_cell.angle_gamma   90.00
#
_symmetry.space_group_name_H-M   'P 1'
#
loop_
_entity.id
_entity.type
_entity.pdbx_description
1 polymer ?
#
loop_
_entity_poly.entity_id
_entity_poly.type
_entity_poly.pdbx_seq_one_letter_code
_entity_poly.pdbx_strand_id
1 'polypeptide(L)'
;MTSLAQIIEEFFNHTWWSRHNQSMPDHSLTFLWSLSVSIKDFGALLGSLGVKCLADTFGRRNSILIVNALSVVGACLMFASKANESFEMLIVGRLVFGLFCGLVMSLNPLYIQEVSPTNLRGAFATLNQVSFATGILLGMVRIDVVHPDRDPVHCFTRYDFQHDFH
;
A
#
# COMPACT_ATOMS: atom_id res chain seq x y z
N MET A 1 6.86 -19.75 1.52
CA MET A 1 5.96 -18.73 0.92
C MET A 1 6.18 -17.43 1.69
N THR A 2 7.40 -16.87 1.60
CA THR A 2 7.98 -16.04 0.53
C THR A 2 7.62 -14.56 0.74
N SER A 3 8.64 -13.72 0.89
CA SER A 3 8.46 -12.29 1.18
C SER A 3 7.68 -11.62 0.06
N LEU A 4 7.06 -10.46 0.33
CA LEU A 4 6.27 -9.71 -0.66
C LEU A 4 7.07 -9.40 -1.94
N ALA A 5 8.40 -9.23 -1.81
CA ALA A 5 9.32 -9.15 -2.93
C ALA A 5 9.25 -10.44 -3.77
N GLN A 6 9.49 -11.60 -3.19
CA GLN A 6 9.47 -12.88 -3.93
C GLN A 6 8.15 -13.17 -4.64
N ILE A 7 6.99 -12.81 -4.06
CA ILE A 7 5.69 -12.97 -4.73
C ILE A 7 5.58 -12.07 -5.96
N ILE A 8 6.05 -10.82 -5.83
CA ILE A 8 6.06 -9.87 -6.93
C ILE A 8 7.06 -10.31 -7.99
N GLU A 9 8.24 -10.77 -7.59
CA GLU A 9 9.28 -11.30 -8.48
C GLU A 9 8.82 -12.55 -9.24
N GLU A 10 8.14 -13.47 -8.57
CA GLU A 10 7.56 -14.68 -9.17
C GLU A 10 6.43 -14.33 -10.14
N PHE A 11 5.57 -13.36 -9.80
CA PHE A 11 4.57 -12.82 -10.72
C PHE A 11 5.24 -12.16 -11.93
N PHE A 12 6.25 -11.32 -11.72
CA PHE A 12 7.01 -10.67 -12.81
C PHE A 12 7.68 -11.70 -13.72
N ASN A 13 8.30 -12.74 -13.15
CA ASN A 13 8.94 -13.81 -13.91
C ASN A 13 7.91 -14.63 -14.69
N HIS A 14 6.74 -14.95 -14.11
CA HIS A 14 5.65 -15.65 -14.81
C HIS A 14 5.11 -14.84 -15.99
N THR A 15 4.88 -13.55 -15.76
CA THR A 15 4.41 -12.58 -16.77
C THR A 15 5.43 -12.41 -17.91
N TRP A 16 6.72 -12.31 -17.56
CA TRP A 16 7.81 -12.13 -18.51
C TRP A 16 8.10 -13.41 -19.31
N TRP A 17 7.98 -14.57 -18.67
CA TRP A 17 8.07 -15.88 -19.32
C TRP A 17 6.98 -16.04 -20.40
N SER A 18 5.74 -15.65 -20.08
CA SER A 18 4.58 -15.65 -21.00
C SER A 18 4.82 -14.79 -22.25
N ARG A 19 5.60 -13.70 -22.14
CA ARG A 19 5.85 -12.74 -23.23
C ARG A 19 7.14 -12.96 -24.01
N HIS A 20 8.22 -13.36 -23.35
CA HIS A 20 9.58 -13.32 -23.92
C HIS A 20 10.39 -14.62 -23.75
N ASN A 21 9.82 -15.68 -23.16
CA ASN A 21 10.45 -17.02 -23.04
C ASN A 21 11.90 -16.99 -22.52
N GLN A 22 12.23 -16.00 -21.70
CA GLN A 22 13.50 -15.83 -21.01
C GLN A 22 13.22 -15.51 -19.55
N SER A 23 14.11 -15.89 -18.64
CA SER A 23 14.03 -15.51 -17.22
C SER A 23 14.46 -14.05 -17.05
N MET A 24 13.72 -13.27 -16.28
CA MET A 24 13.94 -11.83 -16.15
C MET A 24 15.26 -11.51 -15.40
N PRO A 25 16.13 -10.61 -15.91
CA PRO A 25 17.37 -10.24 -15.23
C PRO A 25 17.12 -9.46 -13.93
N ASP A 26 17.90 -9.76 -12.88
CA ASP A 26 17.76 -9.23 -11.50
C ASP A 26 17.75 -7.69 -11.40
N HIS A 27 18.46 -7.02 -12.31
CA HIS A 27 18.49 -5.56 -12.44
C HIS A 27 17.08 -4.99 -12.71
N SER A 28 16.34 -5.58 -13.65
CA SER A 28 15.04 -5.06 -14.08
C SER A 28 13.99 -5.25 -13.00
N LEU A 29 14.10 -6.36 -12.27
CA LEU A 29 13.28 -6.69 -11.11
C LEU A 29 13.39 -5.64 -10.00
N THR A 30 14.63 -5.28 -9.64
CA THR A 30 14.92 -4.27 -8.62
C THR A 30 14.44 -2.89 -9.05
N PHE A 31 14.61 -2.54 -10.32
CA PHE A 31 14.12 -1.28 -10.88
C PHE A 31 12.58 -1.18 -10.82
N LEU A 32 11.88 -2.23 -11.24
CA LEU A 32 10.41 -2.28 -11.21
C LEU A 32 9.85 -2.26 -9.79
N TRP A 33 10.53 -2.93 -8.85
CA TRP A 33 10.21 -2.85 -7.43
C TRP A 33 10.31 -1.42 -6.92
N SER A 34 11.47 -0.79 -7.09
CA SER A 34 11.70 0.59 -6.63
C SER A 34 10.72 1.56 -7.27
N LEU A 35 10.46 1.44 -8.58
CA LEU A 35 9.48 2.25 -9.29
C LEU A 35 8.06 2.09 -8.71
N SER A 36 7.64 0.85 -8.44
CA SER A 36 6.32 0.55 -7.86
C SER A 36 6.14 1.14 -6.47
N VAL A 37 7.24 1.18 -5.71
CA VAL A 37 7.29 1.72 -4.38
C VAL A 37 7.24 3.26 -4.43
N SER A 38 8.08 3.90 -5.25
CA SER A 38 8.08 5.35 -5.42
C SER A 38 6.76 5.91 -5.96
N ILE A 39 6.11 5.23 -6.92
CA ILE A 39 4.83 5.72 -7.48
C ILE A 39 3.70 5.64 -6.46
N LYS A 40 3.74 4.68 -5.53
CA LYS A 40 2.79 4.61 -4.41
C LYS A 40 2.93 5.83 -3.51
N ASP A 41 4.17 6.19 -3.14
CA ASP A 41 4.42 7.35 -2.27
C ASP A 41 4.06 8.65 -2.97
N PHE A 42 4.36 8.76 -4.26
CA PHE A 42 3.94 9.89 -5.08
C PHE A 42 2.40 10.01 -5.13
N GLY A 43 1.69 8.90 -5.30
CA GLY A 43 0.23 8.85 -5.21
C GLY A 43 -0.28 9.30 -3.83
N ALA A 44 0.37 8.86 -2.75
CA ALA A 44 0.01 9.25 -1.38
C ALA A 44 0.22 10.76 -1.12
N LEU A 45 1.31 11.33 -1.63
CA LEU A 45 1.58 12.78 -1.62
C LEU A 45 0.48 13.55 -2.34
N LEU A 46 0.09 13.12 -3.54
CA LEU A 46 -1.01 13.75 -4.27
C LEU A 46 -2.34 13.63 -3.51
N GLY A 47 -2.60 12.47 -2.90
CA GLY A 47 -3.79 12.24 -2.08
C GLY A 47 -3.86 13.15 -0.85
N SER A 48 -2.74 13.33 -0.13
CA SER A 48 -2.71 14.18 1.07
C SER A 48 -2.85 15.67 0.74
N LEU A 49 -2.29 16.13 -0.38
CA LEU A 49 -2.50 17.49 -0.88
C LEU A 49 -3.96 17.74 -1.29
N GLY A 50 -4.58 16.74 -1.93
CA GLY A 50 -5.98 16.81 -2.36
C GLY A 50 -7.00 16.77 -1.22
N VAL A 51 -6.62 16.28 -0.03
CA VAL A 51 -7.55 16.12 1.11
C VAL A 51 -8.24 17.40 1.50
N LYS A 52 -7.53 18.54 1.52
CA LYS A 52 -8.10 19.81 1.99
C LYS A 52 -9.24 20.25 1.08
N CYS A 53 -9.01 20.19 -0.24
CA CYS A 53 -10.03 20.53 -1.23
C CYS A 53 -11.20 19.53 -1.19
N LEU A 54 -10.92 18.24 -1.02
CA LEU A 54 -11.94 17.21 -0.93
C LEU A 54 -12.81 17.35 0.33
N ALA A 55 -12.19 17.66 1.48
CA ALA A 55 -12.87 17.86 2.75
C ALA A 55 -13.80 19.08 2.73
N ASP A 56 -13.35 20.20 2.15
CA ASP A 56 -14.17 21.41 2.02
C ASP A 56 -15.33 21.22 1.02
N THR A 57 -15.14 20.44 -0.05
CA THR A 57 -16.12 20.35 -1.14
C THR A 57 -17.15 19.24 -0.94
N PHE A 58 -16.78 18.09 -0.39
CA PHE A 58 -17.64 16.89 -0.39
C PHE A 58 -18.43 16.67 0.90
N GLY A 59 -18.08 17.34 2.00
CA GLY A 59 -18.74 17.12 3.28
C GLY A 59 -18.54 15.71 3.86
N ARG A 60 -19.12 15.49 5.03
CA ARG A 60 -18.77 14.39 5.94
C ARG A 60 -19.21 12.99 5.48
N ARG A 61 -20.35 12.88 4.78
CA ARG A 61 -20.91 11.59 4.33
C ARG A 61 -20.39 11.14 2.97
N ASN A 62 -20.13 12.08 2.06
CA ASN A 62 -19.63 11.75 0.72
C ASN A 62 -18.15 11.40 0.74
N SER A 63 -17.36 12.01 1.63
CA SER A 63 -15.95 11.67 1.80
C SER A 63 -15.72 10.18 2.10
N ILE A 64 -16.52 9.58 3.00
CA ILE A 64 -16.45 8.14 3.31
C ILE A 64 -16.79 7.28 2.09
N LEU A 65 -17.77 7.72 1.29
CA LEU A 65 -18.26 6.97 0.14
C LEU A 65 -17.26 7.02 -1.02
N ILE A 66 -16.64 8.17 -1.26
CA ILE A 66 -15.58 8.37 -2.26
C ILE A 66 -14.35 7.54 -1.90
N VAL A 67 -13.93 7.57 -0.63
CA VAL A 67 -12.79 6.80 -0.15
C VAL A 67 -13.04 5.29 -0.29
N ASN A 68 -14.23 4.81 0.06
CA ASN A 68 -14.60 3.41 -0.19
C ASN A 68 -14.62 3.07 -1.68
N ALA A 69 -15.21 3.92 -2.52
CA ALA A 69 -15.24 3.71 -3.95
C ALA A 69 -13.82 3.63 -4.55
N LEU A 70 -12.91 4.53 -4.14
CA LEU A 70 -11.51 4.48 -4.53
C LEU A 70 -10.82 3.18 -4.08
N SER A 71 -11.13 2.69 -2.88
CA SER A 71 -10.60 1.41 -2.38
C SER A 71 -11.03 0.25 -3.26
N VAL A 72 -12.32 0.19 -3.60
CA VAL A 72 -12.87 -0.86 -4.48
C VAL A 72 -12.26 -0.76 -5.88
N VAL A 73 -12.14 0.45 -6.44
CA VAL A 73 -11.51 0.66 -7.75
C VAL A 73 -10.05 0.22 -7.73
N GLY A 74 -9.26 0.64 -6.73
CA GLY A 74 -7.86 0.22 -6.59
C GLY A 74 -7.70 -1.30 -6.45
N ALA A 75 -8.55 -1.94 -5.64
CA ALA A 75 -8.56 -3.39 -5.46
C ALA A 75 -8.97 -4.12 -6.74
N CYS A 76 -9.99 -3.64 -7.46
CA CYS A 76 -10.42 -4.18 -8.74
C CYS A 76 -9.32 -4.06 -9.79
N LEU A 77 -8.62 -2.92 -9.88
CA LEU A 77 -7.50 -2.75 -10.80
C LEU A 77 -6.35 -3.71 -10.47
N MET A 78 -5.98 -3.87 -9.19
CA MET A 78 -4.94 -4.82 -8.79
C MET A 78 -5.35 -6.27 -9.09
N PHE A 79 -6.61 -6.63 -8.85
CA PHE A 79 -7.12 -7.97 -9.14
C PHE A 79 -7.17 -8.25 -10.65
N ALA A 80 -7.65 -7.29 -11.44
CA ALA A 80 -7.68 -7.39 -12.90
C ALA A 80 -6.27 -7.43 -13.50
N SER A 81 -5.30 -6.73 -12.90
CA SER A 81 -3.90 -6.79 -13.31
C SER A 81 -3.31 -8.18 -13.15
N LYS A 82 -3.72 -8.92 -12.11
CA LYS A 82 -3.30 -10.31 -11.91
C LYS A 82 -3.84 -11.25 -12.98
N ALA A 83 -5.04 -10.97 -13.50
CA ALA A 83 -5.66 -11.74 -14.57
C ALA A 83 -5.09 -11.46 -15.97
N ASN A 84 -4.63 -10.22 -16.22
CA ASN A 84 -4.17 -9.78 -17.54
C ASN A 84 -2.65 -9.79 -17.73
N GLU A 85 -1.86 -10.27 -16.75
CA GLU A 85 -0.40 -10.42 -16.88
C GLU A 85 0.27 -9.19 -17.51
N SER A 86 -0.06 -7.99 -17.01
CA SER A 86 0.41 -6.73 -17.60
C SER A 86 0.90 -5.77 -16.52
N PHE A 87 2.16 -5.32 -16.67
CA PHE A 87 2.85 -4.47 -15.69
C PHE A 87 2.26 -3.06 -15.59
N GLU A 88 1.72 -2.53 -16.69
CA GLU A 88 1.15 -1.19 -16.75
C GLU A 88 -0.06 -1.05 -15.81
N MET A 89 -0.94 -2.05 -15.76
CA MET A 89 -2.10 -2.05 -14.85
C MET A 89 -1.70 -2.16 -13.38
N LEU A 90 -0.62 -2.87 -13.08
CA LEU A 90 -0.10 -3.00 -11.71
C LEU A 90 0.43 -1.66 -11.20
N ILE A 91 1.16 -0.92 -12.05
CA ILE A 91 1.70 0.41 -11.75
C ILE A 91 0.55 1.41 -11.52
N VAL A 92 -0.46 1.41 -12.39
CA VAL A 92 -1.63 2.28 -12.23
C VAL A 92 -2.41 1.93 -10.96
N GLY A 93 -2.60 0.63 -10.67
CA GLY A 93 -3.23 0.16 -9.44
C GLY A 93 -2.50 0.65 -8.18
N ARG A 94 -1.16 0.62 -8.18
CA ARG A 94 -0.32 1.13 -7.08
C ARG A 94 -0.46 2.64 -6.89
N LEU A 95 -0.58 3.41 -7.97
CA LEU A 95 -0.81 4.85 -7.90
C LEU A 95 -2.18 5.16 -7.28
N VAL A 96 -3.24 4.49 -7.75
CA VAL A 96 -4.61 4.68 -7.22
C VAL A 96 -4.69 4.26 -5.76
N PHE A 97 -4.08 3.13 -5.39
CA PHE A 97 -4.02 2.68 -4.01
C PHE A 97 -3.21 3.63 -3.12
N GLY A 98 -2.10 4.18 -3.63
CA GLY A 98 -1.32 5.22 -2.95
C GLY A 98 -2.16 6.46 -2.67
N LEU A 99 -2.92 6.94 -3.67
CA LEU A 99 -3.80 8.09 -3.54
C LEU A 99 -4.92 7.85 -2.52
N PHE A 100 -5.54 6.66 -2.54
CA PHE A 100 -6.49 6.23 -1.49
C PHE A 100 -5.86 6.26 -0.10
N CYS A 101 -4.66 5.72 0.06
CA CYS A 101 -3.95 5.67 1.34
C CYS A 101 -3.67 7.09 1.88
N GLY A 102 -3.15 7.99 1.03
CA GLY A 102 -2.88 9.38 1.40
C GLY A 102 -4.14 10.14 1.81
N LEU A 103 -5.26 9.88 1.12
CA LEU A 103 -6.57 10.43 1.46
C LEU A 103 -7.07 9.91 2.82
N VAL A 104 -7.08 8.59 3.02
CA VAL A 104 -7.51 7.95 4.28
C VAL A 104 -6.69 8.45 5.45
N MET A 105 -5.36 8.50 5.32
CA MET A 105 -4.48 8.86 6.42
C MET A 105 -4.72 10.28 6.91
N SER A 106 -5.08 11.19 6.00
CA SER A 106 -5.37 12.58 6.33
C SER A 106 -6.85 12.80 6.74
N LEU A 107 -7.79 12.04 6.20
CA LEU A 107 -9.22 12.11 6.54
C LEU A 107 -9.57 11.43 7.86
N ASN A 108 -8.88 10.35 8.23
CA ASN A 108 -9.17 9.59 9.45
C ASN A 108 -9.11 10.47 10.73
N PRO A 109 -8.03 11.22 10.99
CA PRO A 109 -8.00 12.12 12.16
C PRO A 109 -9.00 13.27 12.06
N LEU A 110 -9.30 13.76 10.84
CA LEU A 110 -10.29 14.81 10.60
C LEU A 110 -11.71 14.32 10.95
N TYR A 111 -12.07 13.12 10.50
CA TYR A 111 -13.37 12.52 10.78
C TYR A 111 -13.54 12.19 12.27
N ILE A 112 -12.51 11.59 12.88
CA ILE A 112 -12.49 11.36 14.33
C ILE A 112 -12.62 12.69 15.06
N GLN A 113 -11.93 13.74 14.60
CA GLN A 113 -12.01 15.08 15.18
C GLN A 113 -13.45 15.59 15.23
N GLU A 114 -14.22 15.40 14.15
CA GLU A 114 -15.58 15.90 14.05
C GLU A 114 -16.61 15.02 14.81
N VAL A 115 -16.36 13.71 14.96
CA VAL A 115 -17.30 12.76 15.60
C VAL A 115 -17.10 12.69 17.11
N SER A 116 -15.87 12.82 17.59
CA SER A 116 -15.55 12.45 18.97
C SER A 116 -15.56 13.65 19.94
N PRO A 117 -16.08 13.47 21.18
CA PRO A 117 -15.88 14.43 22.25
C PRO A 117 -14.38 14.53 22.58
N THR A 118 -13.94 15.71 23.04
CA THR A 118 -12.53 16.13 23.18
C THR A 118 -11.63 15.12 23.91
N ASN A 119 -12.21 14.25 24.73
CA ASN A 119 -11.52 13.32 25.61
C ASN A 119 -11.14 11.98 24.93
N LEU A 120 -11.71 11.65 23.77
CA LEU A 120 -11.56 10.34 23.10
C LEU A 120 -10.84 10.40 21.75
N ARG A 121 -10.52 11.59 21.23
CA ARG A 121 -9.80 11.77 19.95
C ARG A 121 -8.51 10.95 19.87
N GLY A 122 -7.74 10.95 20.97
CA GLY A 122 -6.47 10.22 21.03
C GLY A 122 -6.63 8.70 20.97
N ALA A 123 -7.70 8.15 21.56
CA ALA A 123 -7.94 6.71 21.61
C ALA A 123 -8.25 6.11 20.23
N PHE A 124 -9.04 6.80 19.39
CA PHE A 124 -9.35 6.31 18.04
C PHE A 124 -8.15 6.40 17.09
N ALA A 125 -7.28 7.40 17.26
CA ALA A 125 -6.06 7.53 16.49
C ALA A 125 -5.05 6.41 16.84
N THR A 126 -4.85 6.13 18.14
CA THR A 126 -3.97 5.04 18.58
C THR A 126 -4.52 3.67 18.21
N LEU A 127 -5.83 3.44 18.26
CA LEU A 127 -6.45 2.18 17.81
C LEU A 127 -6.17 1.90 16.32
N ASN A 128 -6.24 2.91 15.45
CA ASN A 128 -5.89 2.75 14.05
C ASN A 128 -4.40 2.40 13.88
N GLN A 129 -3.50 3.13 14.54
CA GLN A 129 -2.07 2.82 14.49
C GLN A 129 -1.74 1.42 14.99
N VAL A 130 -2.33 1.01 16.12
CA VAL A 130 -2.17 -0.34 16.68
C VAL A 130 -2.71 -1.39 15.71
N SER A 131 -3.80 -1.12 14.99
CA SER A 131 -4.34 -2.05 13.99
C SER A 131 -3.37 -2.27 12.82
N PHE A 132 -2.77 -1.18 12.30
CA PHE A 132 -1.72 -1.27 11.27
C PHE A 132 -0.48 -2.01 11.78
N ALA A 133 0.03 -1.64 12.96
CA ALA A 133 1.19 -2.29 13.57
C ALA A 133 0.93 -3.79 13.79
N THR A 134 -0.25 -4.16 14.30
CA THR A 134 -0.66 -5.55 14.50
C THR A 134 -0.68 -6.32 13.18
N GLY A 135 -1.19 -5.72 12.10
CA GLY A 135 -1.21 -6.33 10.78
C GLY A 135 0.20 -6.65 10.25
N ILE A 136 1.15 -5.72 10.43
CA ILE A 136 2.54 -5.92 10.03
C ILE A 136 3.19 -7.02 10.88
N LEU A 137 3.04 -6.98 12.20
CA LEU A 137 3.58 -7.98 13.12
C LEU A 137 3.08 -9.39 12.81
N LEU A 138 1.79 -9.57 12.57
CA LEU A 138 1.22 -10.85 12.17
C LEU A 138 1.81 -11.37 10.85
N GLY A 139 2.09 -10.45 9.91
CA GLY A 139 2.77 -10.77 8.66
C GLY A 139 4.19 -11.29 8.88
N MET A 140 4.97 -10.60 9.73
CA MET A 140 6.34 -11.00 10.07
C MET A 140 6.36 -12.35 10.79
N VAL A 141 5.53 -12.53 11.82
CA VAL A 141 5.43 -13.80 12.56
C VAL A 141 5.09 -14.97 11.64
N ARG A 142 4.19 -14.78 10.66
CA ARG A 142 3.88 -15.81 9.65
C ARG A 142 5.10 -16.18 8.80
N ILE A 143 5.95 -15.21 8.47
CA ILE A 143 7.17 -15.42 7.67
C ILE A 143 8.20 -16.20 8.50
N ASP A 144 8.43 -15.80 9.75
CA ASP A 144 9.41 -16.43 10.65
C ASP A 144 9.05 -17.91 10.96
N VAL A 145 7.77 -18.22 11.13
CA VAL A 145 7.30 -19.61 11.34
C VAL A 145 7.55 -20.50 10.12
N VAL A 146 7.55 -19.93 8.92
CA VAL A 146 7.75 -20.67 7.66
C VAL A 146 9.23 -20.77 7.26
N HIS A 147 10.07 -19.85 7.71
CA HIS A 147 11.51 -19.82 7.43
C HIS A 147 12.34 -19.49 8.67
N PRO A 148 12.70 -20.50 9.50
CA PRO A 148 13.44 -20.29 10.74
C PRO A 148 14.94 -19.91 10.58
N ASP A 149 15.48 -19.93 9.35
CA ASP A 149 16.91 -19.74 9.05
C ASP A 149 17.23 -18.43 8.31
N ARG A 150 16.26 -17.49 8.18
CA ARG A 150 16.49 -16.18 7.54
C ARG A 150 16.55 -15.06 8.56
N ASP A 151 17.63 -14.29 8.53
CA ASP A 151 17.86 -13.17 9.45
C ASP A 151 16.74 -12.10 9.33
N PRO A 152 15.97 -11.83 10.39
CA PRO A 152 14.85 -10.90 10.33
C PRO A 152 15.29 -9.46 10.07
N VAL A 153 16.51 -9.11 10.49
CA VAL A 153 17.10 -7.76 10.36
C VAL A 153 17.29 -7.31 8.91
N HIS A 154 17.62 -8.21 7.98
CA HIS A 154 17.89 -7.85 6.58
C HIS A 154 16.61 -7.71 5.73
N CYS A 155 15.51 -8.37 6.14
CA CYS A 155 14.18 -8.10 5.57
C CYS A 155 13.58 -6.81 6.13
N PHE A 156 13.86 -6.49 7.41
CA PHE A 156 13.39 -5.29 8.07
C PHE A 156 14.04 -4.02 7.50
N THR A 157 15.35 -4.02 7.21
CA THR A 157 16.05 -2.84 6.63
C THR A 157 15.50 -2.42 5.26
N ARG A 158 15.02 -3.37 4.44
CA ARG A 158 14.33 -3.06 3.17
C ARG A 158 12.93 -2.46 3.38
N TYR A 159 12.32 -2.69 4.54
CA TYR A 159 11.04 -2.09 4.94
C TYR A 159 11.24 -0.75 5.68
N ASP A 160 12.35 -0.58 6.41
CA ASP A 160 12.69 0.60 7.22
C ASP A 160 12.99 1.84 6.35
N PHE A 161 13.72 1.66 5.23
CA PHE A 161 14.01 2.77 4.30
C PHE A 161 12.74 3.38 3.65
N GLN A 162 11.61 2.69 3.79
CA GLN A 162 10.31 3.12 3.28
C GLN A 162 9.47 3.90 4.30
N HIS A 163 9.85 3.88 5.58
CA HIS A 163 9.10 4.49 6.68
C HIS A 163 9.83 5.65 7.36
N ASP A 164 11.07 5.96 6.93
CA ASP A 164 11.87 7.10 7.40
C ASP A 164 11.49 8.46 6.77
N PHE A 165 10.39 8.52 6.00
CA PHE A 165 9.81 9.77 5.49
C PHE A 165 8.36 9.93 5.95
N HIS A 166 8.14 9.96 7.27
CA HIS A 166 6.91 10.52 7.84
C HIS A 166 7.10 11.07 9.25
#